data_AF-A0A077MAG3-F1
#
_entry.id   AF-A0A077MAG3-F1
#
_cell.length_a   1.000
_cell.length_b   1.000
_cell.length_c   1.000
_cell.angle_alpha   90.00
_cell.angle_beta   90.00
_cell.angle_gamma   90.00
#
_symmetry.space_group_name_H-M   'P 1'
#
loop_
_entity.id
_entity.type
_entity.pdbx_description
1 polymer ?
#
loop_
_entity_poly.entity_id
_entity_poly.type
_entity_poly.pdbx_seq_one_letter_code
_entity_poly.pdbx_strand_id
1 'polypeptide(L)'
;MSLGRRLTWPREQRTAPLVSPSVLRNGVALIAGVVGICWFSFSPAPNYPLLVAILVLGWIVVWMLVGLSRSATAQHWVAYRPVSGRRPGRDSRVSQLRVLLDERDDADRNDEVHALLVNLTDDRLALRRADRPGEDEDRLALLGAELHAYLIAPSGARSRTLRDLDHYLARLERL
;
A
#
# COMPACT_ATOMS: atom_id res chain seq x y z
N MET A 1 6.89 -37.83 -5.44
CA MET A 1 6.10 -37.43 -6.63
C MET A 1 5.77 -35.94 -6.51
N SER A 2 6.49 -35.08 -7.22
CA SER A 2 6.31 -33.62 -7.15
C SER A 2 5.27 -33.17 -8.19
N LEU A 3 4.15 -32.64 -7.73
CA LEU A 3 3.16 -31.96 -8.56
C LEU A 3 3.74 -30.62 -9.03
N GLY A 4 4.08 -30.54 -10.32
CA GLY A 4 4.56 -29.31 -10.96
C GLY A 4 3.48 -28.24 -10.98
N ARG A 5 3.65 -27.18 -10.18
CA ARG A 5 2.90 -25.92 -10.33
C ARG A 5 3.34 -25.25 -11.63
N ARG A 6 2.50 -25.33 -12.66
CA ARG A 6 2.65 -24.50 -13.86
C ARG A 6 2.35 -23.05 -13.46
N LEU A 7 3.37 -22.21 -13.48
CA LEU A 7 3.26 -20.75 -13.46
C LEU A 7 2.51 -20.31 -14.72
N THR A 8 1.20 -20.11 -14.61
CA THR A 8 0.43 -19.44 -15.65
C THR A 8 0.69 -17.95 -15.54
N TRP A 9 1.53 -17.42 -16.44
CA TRP A 9 1.66 -15.98 -16.67
C TRP A 9 0.26 -15.38 -16.95
N PRO A 10 -0.06 -14.20 -16.39
CA PRO A 10 -1.31 -13.52 -16.70
C PRO A 10 -1.36 -13.20 -18.20
N ARG A 11 -2.38 -13.77 -18.85
CA ARG A 11 -2.72 -13.59 -20.25
C ARG A 11 -3.01 -12.12 -20.50
N GLU A 12 -2.28 -11.55 -21.46
CA GLU A 12 -2.61 -10.35 -22.21
C GLU A 12 -2.96 -9.09 -21.40
N GLN A 13 -2.02 -8.16 -21.38
CA GLN A 13 -2.34 -6.73 -21.34
C GLN A 13 -3.24 -6.40 -22.53
N ARG A 14 -4.54 -6.60 -22.37
CA ARG A 14 -5.56 -5.97 -23.20
C ARG A 14 -5.35 -4.48 -23.01
N THR A 15 -4.75 -3.84 -24.02
CA THR A 15 -4.69 -2.39 -24.17
C THR A 15 -6.09 -1.84 -23.90
N ALA A 16 -6.27 -1.24 -22.73
CA ALA A 16 -7.53 -0.58 -22.40
C ALA A 16 -7.76 0.52 -23.45
N PRO A 17 -8.98 0.68 -23.96
CA PRO A 17 -9.27 1.68 -24.98
C PRO A 17 -8.87 3.07 -24.47
N LEU A 18 -8.17 3.83 -25.31
CA LEU A 18 -7.69 5.20 -25.03
C LEU A 18 -8.81 6.17 -24.62
N VAL A 19 -10.08 5.82 -24.89
CA VAL A 19 -11.25 6.62 -24.57
C VAL A 19 -12.16 5.81 -23.65
N SER A 20 -12.25 6.25 -22.40
CA SER A 20 -13.19 5.68 -21.44
C SER A 20 -14.63 5.91 -21.93
N PRO A 21 -15.52 4.89 -21.88
CA PRO A 21 -16.91 5.03 -22.32
C PRO A 21 -17.65 6.14 -21.56
N SER A 22 -17.24 6.45 -20.33
CA SER A 22 -17.77 7.57 -19.55
C SER A 22 -17.45 8.93 -20.19
N VAL A 23 -16.25 9.08 -20.77
CA VAL A 23 -15.84 10.31 -21.47
C VAL A 23 -16.65 10.49 -22.73
N LEU A 24 -16.88 9.40 -23.48
CA LEU A 24 -17.72 9.44 -24.69
C LEU A 24 -19.16 9.87 -24.36
N ARG A 25 -19.77 9.27 -23.33
CA ARG A 25 -21.13 9.59 -22.89
C ARG A 25 -21.26 11.05 -22.43
N ASN A 26 -20.31 11.52 -21.62
CA ASN A 26 -20.33 12.90 -21.13
C ASN A 26 -20.10 13.90 -22.26
N GLY A 27 -19.24 13.58 -23.23
CA GLY A 27 -19.02 14.39 -24.42
C GLY A 27 -20.28 14.55 -25.28
N VAL A 28 -21.01 13.45 -25.53
CA VAL A 28 -22.27 13.49 -26.26
C VAL A 28 -23.32 14.34 -25.54
N ALA A 29 -23.45 14.18 -24.21
CA ALA A 29 -24.39 14.97 -23.41
C ALA A 29 -24.06 16.47 -23.43
N LEU A 30 -22.77 16.83 -23.34
CA LEU A 30 -22.31 18.21 -23.42
C LEU A 30 -22.65 18.83 -24.78
N ILE A 31 -22.35 18.12 -25.88
CA ILE A 31 -22.63 18.60 -27.25
C ILE A 31 -24.14 18.82 -27.43
N ALA A 32 -24.97 17.87 -27.00
CA ALA A 32 -26.43 17.99 -27.09
C ALA A 32 -26.95 19.21 -26.29
N GLY A 33 -26.40 19.45 -25.09
CA GLY A 33 -26.73 20.61 -24.28
C GLY A 33 -26.39 21.93 -24.96
N VAL A 34 -25.18 22.05 -25.52
CA VAL A 34 -24.75 23.26 -26.24
C VAL A 34 -25.62 23.52 -27.47
N VAL A 35 -25.92 22.48 -28.25
CA VAL A 35 -26.81 22.59 -29.43
C VAL A 35 -28.22 23.04 -29.01
N GLY A 36 -28.76 22.48 -27.93
CA GLY A 36 -30.07 22.87 -27.40
C GLY A 36 -30.13 24.32 -26.95
N ILE A 37 -29.11 24.81 -26.24
CA ILE A 37 -29.03 26.20 -25.78
C ILE A 37 -28.87 27.15 -26.97
N CYS A 38 -28.03 26.80 -27.95
CA CYS A 38 -27.89 27.56 -29.18
C CYS A 38 -29.22 27.65 -29.94
N TRP A 39 -29.92 26.53 -30.14
CA TRP A 39 -31.22 26.50 -30.80
C TRP A 39 -32.25 27.39 -30.09
N PHE A 40 -32.32 27.31 -28.76
CA PHE A 40 -33.24 28.11 -27.96
C PHE A 40 -32.91 29.60 -28.01
N SER A 41 -31.62 29.96 -28.05
CA SER A 41 -31.17 31.35 -28.06
C SER A 41 -31.36 32.06 -29.39
N PHE A 42 -31.63 31.32 -30.48
CA PHE A 42 -31.76 31.87 -31.83
C PHE A 42 -33.18 32.26 -32.24
N SER A 43 -34.19 32.12 -31.37
CA SER A 43 -35.58 32.50 -31.69
C SER A 43 -36.17 33.45 -30.65
N PRO A 44 -36.58 34.70 -30.98
CA PRO A 44 -36.68 35.36 -32.30
C PRO A 44 -35.66 36.50 -32.53
N ALA A 45 -34.76 36.79 -31.60
CA ALA A 45 -33.76 37.85 -31.73
C ALA A 45 -32.35 37.30 -31.42
N PRO A 46 -31.43 37.23 -32.39
CA PRO A 46 -30.10 36.66 -32.19
C PRO A 46 -29.29 37.54 -31.24
N ASN A 47 -29.10 37.06 -30.01
CA ASN A 47 -28.29 37.74 -29.01
C ASN A 47 -26.83 37.26 -29.11
N TYR A 48 -26.09 37.84 -30.05
CA TYR A 48 -24.68 37.54 -30.29
C TYR A 48 -23.78 37.50 -29.04
N PRO A 49 -23.89 38.42 -28.06
CA PRO A 49 -23.05 38.34 -26.86
C PRO A 49 -23.37 37.11 -26.00
N LEU A 50 -24.62 36.65 -25.97
CA LEU A 50 -25.01 35.42 -25.27
C LEU A 50 -24.39 34.19 -25.95
N LEU A 51 -24.39 34.17 -27.29
CA LEU A 51 -23.74 33.11 -28.06
C LEU A 51 -22.23 33.05 -27.81
N VAL A 52 -21.55 34.20 -27.81
CA VAL A 52 -20.12 34.28 -27.49
C VAL A 52 -19.85 33.79 -26.07
N ALA A 53 -20.69 34.18 -25.10
CA ALA A 53 -20.57 33.71 -23.72
C ALA A 53 -20.72 32.19 -23.60
N ILE A 54 -21.69 31.58 -24.31
CA ILE A 54 -21.90 30.13 -24.34
C ILE A 54 -20.69 29.41 -24.95
N LEU A 55 -20.14 29.93 -26.06
CA LEU A 55 -18.97 29.36 -26.71
C LEU A 55 -17.72 29.43 -25.82
N VAL A 56 -17.49 30.56 -25.16
CA VAL A 56 -16.37 30.73 -24.21
C VAL A 56 -16.54 29.80 -23.02
N LEU A 57 -17.75 29.66 -22.46
CA LEU A 57 -18.04 28.75 -21.36
C LEU A 57 -17.79 27.29 -21.77
N GLY A 58 -18.29 26.88 -22.94
CA GLY A 58 -18.05 25.55 -23.49
C GLY A 58 -16.56 25.26 -23.70
N TRP A 59 -15.81 26.25 -24.21
CA TRP A 59 -14.35 26.15 -24.37
C TRP A 59 -13.63 25.96 -23.03
N ILE A 60 -13.99 26.74 -22.00
CA ILE A 60 -13.40 26.61 -20.65
C ILE A 60 -13.66 25.21 -20.07
N VAL A 61 -14.88 24.68 -20.21
CA VAL A 61 -15.24 23.34 -19.72
C VAL A 61 -14.43 22.25 -20.44
N VAL A 62 -14.32 22.33 -21.77
CA VAL A 62 -13.51 21.39 -22.55
C VAL A 62 -12.04 21.48 -22.14
N TRP A 63 -11.50 22.70 -21.98
CA TRP A 63 -10.13 22.92 -21.55
C TRP A 63 -9.85 22.33 -20.16
N MET A 64 -10.76 22.53 -19.19
CA MET A 64 -10.67 21.91 -17.86
C MET A 64 -10.70 20.39 -17.94
N LEU A 65 -11.59 19.79 -18.74
CA LEU A 65 -11.66 18.34 -18.91
C LEU A 65 -10.38 17.74 -19.54
N VAL A 66 -9.79 18.44 -20.51
CA VAL A 66 -8.50 18.04 -21.09
C VAL A 66 -7.38 18.18 -20.07
N GLY A 67 -7.37 19.25 -19.27
CA GLY A 67 -6.43 19.43 -18.17
C GLY A 67 -6.53 18.31 -17.13
N LEU A 68 -7.75 18.00 -16.68
CA LEU A 68 -8.02 16.91 -15.74
C LEU A 68 -7.65 15.54 -16.28
N SER A 69 -7.90 15.26 -17.57
CA SER A 69 -7.53 13.97 -18.16
C SER A 69 -6.02 13.78 -18.29
N ARG A 70 -5.26 14.87 -18.48
CA ARG A 70 -3.79 14.84 -18.48
C ARG A 70 -3.19 14.71 -17.08
N SER A 71 -3.81 15.31 -16.07
CA SER A 71 -3.34 15.26 -14.67
C SER A 71 -3.83 14.02 -13.91
N ALA A 72 -4.91 13.39 -14.38
CA ALA A 72 -5.32 12.06 -13.97
C ALA A 72 -4.30 11.04 -14.48
N THR A 73 -3.16 10.93 -13.80
CA THR A 73 -2.29 9.76 -13.91
C THR A 73 -3.17 8.54 -13.70
N ALA A 74 -3.15 7.61 -14.64
CA ALA A 74 -3.86 6.35 -14.53
C ALA A 74 -3.40 5.65 -13.24
N GLN A 75 -4.18 5.82 -12.17
CA GLN A 75 -4.02 5.10 -10.92
C GLN A 75 -4.42 3.66 -11.20
N HIS A 76 -3.46 2.92 -11.73
CA HIS A 76 -3.56 1.48 -11.78
C HIS A 76 -3.52 1.04 -10.32
N TRP A 77 -4.64 0.51 -9.84
CA TRP A 77 -4.62 -0.34 -8.65
C TRP A 77 -3.62 -1.45 -8.96
N VAL A 78 -2.43 -1.37 -8.35
CA VAL A 78 -1.44 -2.43 -8.43
C VAL A 78 -2.07 -3.58 -7.65
N ALA A 79 -2.76 -4.47 -8.36
CA ALA A 79 -3.28 -5.71 -7.79
C ALA A 79 -2.11 -6.35 -7.03
N TYR A 80 -2.35 -6.59 -5.75
CA TYR A 80 -1.38 -7.12 -4.79
C TYR A 80 -0.48 -8.16 -5.46
N ARG A 81 0.76 -7.78 -5.79
CA ARG A 81 1.73 -8.72 -6.33
C ARG A 81 2.03 -9.69 -5.18
N PRO A 82 1.76 -11.00 -5.31
CA PRO A 82 2.25 -11.95 -4.32
C PRO A 82 3.77 -11.77 -4.27
N VAL A 83 4.27 -11.41 -3.09
CA VAL A 83 5.68 -11.10 -2.85
C VAL A 83 6.49 -12.31 -3.29
N SER A 84 7.17 -12.19 -4.44
CA SER A 84 8.14 -13.16 -4.90
C SER A 84 9.24 -13.24 -3.85
N GLY A 85 9.36 -14.40 -3.18
CA GLY A 85 10.48 -14.84 -2.33
C GLY A 85 11.17 -13.73 -1.52
N ARG A 86 10.85 -13.65 -0.22
CA ARG A 86 11.55 -12.89 0.84
C ARG A 86 13.03 -12.68 0.47
N ARG A 87 13.37 -11.48 0.00
CA ARG A 87 14.77 -11.02 -0.05
C ARG A 87 15.15 -10.53 1.35
N PRO A 88 16.32 -10.91 1.87
CA PRO A 88 16.83 -10.38 3.13
C PRO A 88 16.90 -8.84 3.03
N GLY A 89 16.32 -8.14 4.00
CA GLY A 89 16.40 -6.67 4.13
C GLY A 89 15.11 -5.88 3.90
N ARG A 90 13.94 -6.51 3.69
CA ARG A 90 12.66 -5.78 3.59
C ARG A 90 11.48 -6.58 4.14
N ASP A 91 11.61 -7.10 5.36
CA ASP A 91 10.47 -7.71 6.05
C ASP A 91 9.51 -6.60 6.48
N SER A 92 8.29 -6.59 5.95
CA SER A 92 7.28 -5.57 6.25
C SER A 92 6.95 -5.53 7.74
N ARG A 93 7.15 -6.64 8.45
CA ARG A 93 6.98 -6.74 9.90
C ARG A 93 8.02 -5.92 10.66
N VAL A 94 9.25 -5.85 10.17
CA VAL A 94 10.29 -5.00 10.76
C VAL A 94 9.95 -3.52 10.57
N SER A 95 9.45 -3.12 9.40
CA SER A 95 8.99 -1.74 9.20
C SER A 95 7.79 -1.41 10.08
N GLN A 96 6.84 -2.34 10.25
CA GLN A 96 5.70 -2.15 11.14
C GLN A 96 6.15 -2.01 12.60
N LEU A 97 7.13 -2.82 13.03
CA LEU A 97 7.72 -2.72 14.35
C LEU A 97 8.43 -1.38 14.57
N ARG A 98 9.14 -0.84 13.57
CA ARG A 98 9.75 0.50 13.66
C ARG A 98 8.71 1.61 13.78
N VAL A 99 7.58 1.50 13.11
CA VAL A 99 6.47 2.47 13.25
C VAL A 99 5.86 2.38 14.65
N LEU A 100 5.62 1.17 15.16
CA LEU A 100 5.12 0.96 16.52
C LEU A 100 6.08 1.47 17.60
N LEU A 101 7.39 1.43 17.35
CA LEU A 101 8.41 1.96 18.26
C LEU A 101 8.49 3.50 18.27
N ASP A 102 8.16 4.16 17.16
CA ASP A 102 8.24 5.62 17.02
C ASP A 102 7.08 6.34 17.74
N GLU A 103 5.93 5.68 17.85
CA GLU A 103 4.76 6.20 18.53
C GLU A 103 4.72 5.78 20.02
N ARG A 104 5.09 6.70 20.92
CA ARG A 104 5.40 6.46 22.34
C ARG A 104 4.21 6.29 23.31
N ASP A 105 4.51 5.61 24.42
CA ASP A 105 3.89 5.67 25.77
C ASP A 105 2.60 4.90 26.10
N ASP A 106 2.27 3.83 25.36
CA ASP A 106 1.15 2.95 25.74
C ASP A 106 1.62 1.60 26.30
N ALA A 107 1.10 1.21 27.47
CA ALA A 107 1.43 -0.07 28.10
C ALA A 107 0.94 -1.25 27.25
N ASP A 108 -0.21 -1.10 26.59
CA ASP A 108 -0.81 -2.13 25.73
C ASP A 108 0.07 -2.39 24.49
N ARG A 109 0.81 -1.37 24.01
CA ARG A 109 1.74 -1.52 22.88
C ARG A 109 2.98 -2.32 23.23
N ASN A 110 3.44 -2.29 24.48
CA ASN A 110 4.62 -3.08 24.88
C ASN A 110 4.35 -4.59 24.73
N ASP A 111 3.11 -5.02 25.01
CA ASP A 111 2.71 -6.41 24.80
C ASP A 111 2.58 -6.75 23.31
N GLU A 112 2.13 -5.81 22.47
CA GLU A 112 2.10 -5.98 21.01
C GLU A 112 3.51 -6.06 20.40
N VAL A 113 4.41 -5.17 20.80
CA VAL A 113 5.84 -5.18 20.42
C VAL A 113 6.49 -6.49 20.82
N HIS A 114 6.23 -6.96 22.05
CA HIS A 114 6.73 -8.23 22.53
C HIS A 114 6.19 -9.41 21.71
N ALA A 115 4.88 -9.46 21.45
CA ALA A 115 4.27 -10.49 20.62
C ALA A 115 4.84 -10.51 19.19
N LEU A 116 5.11 -9.34 18.60
CA LEU A 116 5.76 -9.24 17.30
C LEU A 116 7.21 -9.74 17.33
N LEU A 117 7.97 -9.41 18.37
CA LEU A 117 9.34 -9.89 18.55
C LEU A 117 9.41 -11.41 18.77
N VAL A 118 8.48 -11.99 19.54
CA VAL A 118 8.36 -13.44 19.72
C VAL A 118 8.09 -14.11 18.36
N ASN A 119 7.06 -13.66 17.63
CA ASN A 119 6.73 -14.22 16.32
C ASN A 119 7.89 -14.10 15.31
N LEU A 120 8.62 -12.98 15.31
CA LEU A 120 9.81 -12.81 14.46
C LEU A 120 10.95 -13.73 14.86
N THR A 121 11.13 -13.95 16.16
CA THR A 121 12.16 -14.84 16.69
C THR A 121 11.87 -16.29 16.31
N ASP A 122 10.63 -16.75 16.51
CA ASP A 122 10.19 -18.10 16.17
C ASP A 122 10.33 -18.37 14.67
N ASP A 123 9.91 -17.42 13.82
CA ASP A 123 10.10 -17.50 12.36
C ASP A 123 11.57 -17.67 11.98
N ARG A 124 12.49 -16.97 12.65
CA ARG A 124 13.93 -17.01 12.37
C ARG A 124 14.58 -18.30 12.88
N LEU A 125 14.20 -18.77 14.06
CA LEU A 125 14.66 -20.03 14.61
C LEU A 125 14.17 -21.23 13.77
N ALA A 126 12.91 -21.20 13.32
CA ALA A 126 12.35 -22.20 12.44
C ALA A 126 13.12 -22.30 11.11
N LEU A 127 13.53 -21.17 10.52
CA LEU A 127 14.36 -21.15 9.32
C LEU A 127 15.73 -21.80 9.53
N ARG A 128 16.32 -21.66 10.72
CA ARG A 128 17.60 -22.30 11.08
C ARG A 128 17.46 -23.73 11.61
N ARG A 129 16.22 -24.26 11.70
CA ARG A 129 15.90 -25.55 12.33
C ARG A 129 16.31 -25.65 13.81
N ALA A 130 16.47 -24.51 14.48
CA ALA A 130 16.83 -24.40 15.90
C ALA A 130 15.58 -24.35 16.81
N ASP A 131 14.47 -24.91 16.35
CA ASP A 131 13.17 -24.87 17.02
C ASP A 131 12.81 -26.21 17.69
N ARG A 132 13.81 -27.06 17.96
CA ARG A 132 13.53 -28.34 18.61
C ARG A 132 13.28 -28.12 20.11
N PRO A 133 12.18 -28.68 20.66
CA PRO A 133 11.93 -28.62 22.09
C PRO A 133 13.05 -29.36 22.83
N GLY A 134 13.74 -28.65 23.74
CA GLY A 134 14.87 -29.16 24.53
C GLY A 134 16.24 -28.53 24.21
N GLU A 135 16.35 -27.71 23.16
CA GLU A 135 17.60 -27.02 22.76
C GLU A 135 17.64 -25.56 23.29
N ASP A 136 17.32 -25.34 24.57
CA ASP A 136 17.30 -23.99 25.16
C ASP A 136 18.69 -23.34 25.19
N GLU A 137 19.75 -24.15 25.29
CA GLU A 137 21.14 -23.69 25.29
C GLU A 137 21.56 -23.11 23.92
N ASP A 138 21.13 -23.74 22.82
CA ASP A 138 21.37 -23.25 21.45
C ASP A 138 20.58 -21.98 21.15
N ARG A 139 19.34 -21.90 21.64
CA ARG A 139 18.52 -20.67 21.55
C ARG A 139 19.16 -19.51 22.31
N LEU A 140 19.67 -19.77 23.51
CA LEU A 140 20.43 -18.79 24.32
C LEU A 140 21.68 -18.32 23.59
N ALA A 141 22.44 -19.22 22.96
CA ALA A 141 23.63 -18.88 22.20
C ALA A 141 23.32 -18.02 20.95
N LEU A 142 22.21 -18.29 20.27
CA LEU A 142 21.81 -17.56 19.06
C LEU A 142 21.20 -16.18 19.36
N LEU A 143 20.31 -16.09 20.35
CA LEU A 143 19.60 -14.86 20.69
C LEU A 143 20.42 -13.95 21.62
N GLY A 144 21.29 -14.54 22.43
CA GLY A 144 21.98 -13.90 23.53
C GLY A 144 21.09 -13.74 24.77
N ALA A 145 21.73 -13.60 25.93
CA ALA A 145 21.06 -13.61 27.23
C ALA A 145 20.01 -12.50 27.41
N GLU A 146 20.29 -11.29 26.91
CA GLU A 146 19.39 -10.14 27.08
C GLU A 146 18.08 -10.27 26.30
N LEU A 147 18.17 -10.68 25.02
CA LEU A 147 16.99 -10.91 24.18
C LEU A 147 16.20 -12.10 24.71
N HIS A 148 16.87 -13.18 25.10
CA HIS A 148 16.19 -14.33 25.70
C HIS A 148 15.46 -13.94 27.00
N ALA A 149 16.12 -13.20 27.90
CA ALA A 149 15.51 -12.69 29.13
C ALA A 149 14.31 -11.78 28.86
N TYR A 150 14.36 -10.98 27.79
CA TYR A 150 13.23 -10.16 27.36
C TYR A 150 12.05 -10.99 26.83
N LEU A 151 12.33 -12.04 26.05
CA LEU A 151 11.30 -12.91 25.47
C LEU A 151 10.55 -13.76 26.51
N ILE A 152 11.20 -14.11 27.62
CA ILE A 152 10.57 -14.87 28.71
C ILE A 152 9.94 -13.98 29.80
N ALA A 153 10.07 -12.65 29.69
CA ALA A 153 9.60 -11.73 30.71
C ALA A 153 8.05 -11.73 30.81
N PRO A 154 7.47 -11.73 32.04
CA PRO A 154 6.03 -11.65 32.24
C PRO A 154 5.48 -10.28 31.83
N SER A 155 4.17 -10.21 31.52
CA SER A 155 3.49 -8.94 31.22
C SER A 155 3.68 -7.95 32.39
N GLY A 156 4.00 -6.70 32.07
CA GLY A 156 4.36 -5.65 33.04
C GLY A 156 5.86 -5.47 33.32
N ALA A 157 6.71 -6.49 33.09
CA ALA A 157 8.18 -6.36 33.19
C ALA A 157 8.88 -6.12 31.83
N ARG A 158 8.08 -5.93 30.77
CA ARG A 158 8.52 -5.87 29.36
C ARG A 158 8.89 -4.46 28.89
N SER A 159 9.03 -3.50 29.80
CA SER A 159 9.50 -2.16 29.42
C SER A 159 11.01 -2.19 29.18
N ARG A 160 11.39 -1.76 27.97
CA ARG A 160 12.79 -1.62 27.55
C ARG A 160 12.96 -0.29 26.84
N THR A 161 14.18 0.21 26.82
CA THR A 161 14.46 1.44 26.09
C THR A 161 14.40 1.16 24.59
N LEU A 162 14.04 2.17 23.80
CA LEU A 162 14.02 2.08 22.34
C LEU A 162 15.38 1.62 21.78
N ARG A 163 16.48 2.05 22.41
CA ARG A 163 17.84 1.62 22.07
C ARG A 163 18.05 0.11 22.25
N ASP A 164 17.48 -0.48 23.29
CA ASP A 164 17.59 -1.93 23.54
C ASP A 164 16.76 -2.70 22.51
N LEU A 165 15.55 -2.21 22.18
CA LEU A 165 14.68 -2.82 21.17
C LEU A 165 15.31 -2.76 19.78
N ASP A 166 15.94 -1.64 19.41
CA ASP A 166 16.72 -1.52 18.18
C ASP A 166 17.93 -2.48 18.18
N HIS A 167 18.60 -2.65 19.32
CA HIS A 167 19.70 -3.60 19.45
C HIS A 167 19.23 -5.05 19.24
N TYR A 168 18.11 -5.43 19.84
CA TYR A 168 17.50 -6.76 19.67
C TYR A 168 17.08 -7.01 18.23
N LEU A 169 16.47 -6.02 17.58
CA LEU A 169 16.06 -6.09 16.19
C LEU A 169 17.26 -6.26 15.25
N ALA A 170 18.32 -5.46 15.46
CA ALA A 170 19.54 -5.57 14.68
C ALA A 170 20.23 -6.94 14.85
N ARG A 171 20.11 -7.57 16.03
CA ARG A 171 20.60 -8.95 16.23
C ARG A 171 19.72 -9.97 15.50
N LEU A 172 18.39 -9.87 15.58
CA LEU A 172 17.46 -10.74 14.85
C LEU A 172 17.63 -10.63 13.32
N GLU A 173 18.00 -9.46 12.81
CA GLU A 173 18.30 -9.27 11.38
C GLU A 173 19.56 -10.02 10.91
N ARG A 174 20.53 -10.24 11.82
CA ARG A 174 21.79 -10.99 11.54
C ARG A 174 21.61 -12.50 11.63
N LEU A 175 20.56 -12.98 12.30
CA LEU A 175 20.17 -14.39 12.36
C LEU A 175 19.47 -14.81 11.07
#